data_AF-A0A3R7C874-F1
#
_entry.id   AF-A0A3R7C874-F1
#
_cell.length_a   1.000
_cell.length_b   1.000
_cell.length_c   1.000
_cell.angle_alpha   90.00
_cell.angle_beta   90.00
_cell.angle_gamma   90.00
#
_symmetry.space_group_name_H-M   'P 1'
#
loop_
_entity.id
_entity.type
_entity.pdbx_description
1 polymer ?
#
loop_
_entity_poly.entity_id
_entity_poly.type
_entity_poly.pdbx_seq_one_letter_code
_entity_poly.pdbx_strand_id
1 'polypeptide(L)'
;MISEDLTLVSHAYRRYRLCVLFMLFFLIATLAMFFITRPLVFVMLAIAVVFHLFVLRPNQKAYTNAYSNANLKLTVCKKLGTDKILEKAHQNITEETLEQARLMPVHSEKGGAPLFRWEVSGTIKGVPVTLCDATIPQSFKLAAKGKPRVHFDAGVWAHITLPSDSGLHFRVLDETSVPTPIRMEYFANSISYENAPLEDEDLKSHCVLYRPKGTDQQPSYSFCKSLKSLMKYTPGYVAVSVHGSSMDVFIRGRFLTRALSLTEKPTEKTISFDPFPELSYLVDLARSVS
;
A
#
# COMPACT_ATOMS: atom_id res chain seq x y z
N MET A 1 -13.86 -7.39 -22.21
CA MET A 1 -13.24 -7.39 -20.87
C MET A 1 -13.98 -6.49 -19.89
N ILE A 2 -14.04 -5.15 -20.07
CA ILE A 2 -14.69 -4.24 -19.09
C ILE A 2 -16.15 -4.64 -18.76
N SER A 3 -16.94 -5.03 -19.76
CA SER A 3 -18.33 -5.46 -19.56
C SER A 3 -18.46 -6.70 -18.67
N GLU A 4 -17.56 -7.67 -18.81
CA GLU A 4 -17.57 -8.93 -18.06
C GLU A 4 -17.21 -8.70 -16.59
N ASP A 5 -16.12 -7.98 -16.31
CA ASP A 5 -15.73 -7.63 -14.94
C ASP A 5 -16.82 -6.82 -14.23
N LEU A 6 -17.44 -5.86 -14.93
CA LEU A 6 -18.56 -5.08 -14.37
C LEU A 6 -19.77 -5.97 -14.04
N THR A 7 -20.07 -6.98 -14.86
CA THR A 7 -21.18 -7.91 -14.57
C THR A 7 -20.92 -8.74 -13.32
N LEU A 8 -19.70 -9.26 -13.15
CA LEU A 8 -19.29 -10.04 -11.97
C LEU A 8 -19.40 -9.20 -10.69
N VAL A 9 -18.86 -7.99 -10.72
CA VAL A 9 -18.90 -7.05 -9.59
C VAL A 9 -20.36 -6.65 -9.28
N SER A 10 -21.17 -6.40 -10.31
CA SER A 10 -22.60 -6.06 -10.15
C SER A 10 -23.40 -7.20 -9.53
N HIS A 11 -23.12 -8.44 -9.90
CA HIS A 11 -23.76 -9.62 -9.31
C HIS A 11 -23.41 -9.76 -7.82
N ALA A 12 -22.12 -9.63 -7.47
CA ALA A 12 -21.67 -9.66 -6.08
C ALA A 12 -22.30 -8.53 -5.25
N TYR A 13 -22.39 -7.31 -5.80
CA TYR A 13 -23.08 -6.17 -5.18
C TYR A 13 -24.54 -6.49 -4.88
N ARG A 14 -25.30 -6.98 -5.86
CA ARG A 14 -26.73 -7.31 -5.69
C ARG A 14 -26.95 -8.34 -4.58
N ARG A 15 -26.12 -9.39 -4.57
CA ARG A 15 -26.17 -10.44 -3.53
C ARG A 15 -25.92 -9.84 -2.13
N TYR A 16 -24.88 -9.03 -1.99
CA TYR A 16 -24.57 -8.35 -0.72
C TYR A 16 -25.74 -7.43 -0.29
N ARG A 17 -26.28 -6.60 -1.19
CA ARG A 17 -27.39 -5.70 -0.88
C ARG A 17 -28.67 -6.42 -0.48
N LEU A 18 -28.94 -7.59 -1.06
CA LEU A 18 -30.07 -8.42 -0.66
C LEU A 18 -29.88 -8.97 0.76
N CYS A 19 -28.66 -9.40 1.12
CA CYS A 19 -28.35 -9.80 2.51
C CYS A 19 -28.51 -8.64 3.49
N VAL A 20 -28.08 -7.42 3.13
CA VAL A 20 -28.29 -6.22 3.94
C VAL A 20 -29.78 -5.95 4.15
N LEU A 21 -30.57 -6.02 3.07
CA LEU A 21 -32.02 -5.79 3.12
C LEU A 21 -32.73 -6.82 4.01
N PHE A 22 -32.37 -8.10 3.88
CA PHE A 22 -32.89 -9.16 4.74
C PHE A 22 -32.55 -8.91 6.21
N MET A 23 -31.29 -8.56 6.51
CA MET A 23 -30.87 -8.23 7.87
C MET A 23 -31.65 -7.03 8.44
N LEU A 24 -31.89 -6.00 7.63
CA LEU A 24 -32.66 -4.83 8.05
C LEU A 24 -34.10 -5.21 8.41
N PHE A 25 -34.81 -5.94 7.55
CA PHE A 25 -36.17 -6.40 7.85
C PHE A 25 -36.23 -7.29 9.08
N PHE A 26 -35.24 -8.17 9.25
CA PHE A 26 -35.13 -9.02 10.43
C PHE A 26 -34.94 -8.20 11.72
N LEU A 27 -34.12 -7.14 11.69
CA LEU A 27 -33.92 -6.24 12.83
C LEU A 27 -35.18 -5.41 13.13
N ILE A 28 -35.92 -4.97 12.11
CA ILE A 28 -37.22 -4.29 12.29
C ILE A 28 -38.22 -5.23 12.97
N ALA A 29 -38.30 -6.49 12.52
CA ALA A 29 -39.15 -7.50 13.17
C ALA A 29 -38.71 -7.76 14.61
N THR A 30 -37.41 -7.83 14.87
CA THR A 30 -36.84 -7.97 16.23
C THR A 30 -37.26 -6.81 17.13
N LEU A 31 -37.22 -5.58 16.61
CA LEU A 31 -37.67 -4.38 17.33
C LEU A 31 -39.17 -4.42 17.63
N ALA A 32 -40.00 -4.89 16.69
CA ALA A 32 -41.42 -5.07 16.94
C ALA A 32 -41.68 -6.11 18.04
N MET A 33 -40.93 -7.22 18.05
CA MET A 33 -41.04 -8.28 19.06
C MET A 33 -40.68 -7.82 20.48
N PHE A 34 -39.92 -6.73 20.62
CA PHE A 34 -39.63 -6.11 21.92
C PHE A 34 -40.89 -5.72 22.70
N PHE A 35 -41.93 -5.28 21.98
CA PHE A 35 -43.22 -4.90 22.57
C PHE A 35 -44.12 -6.10 22.89
N ILE A 36 -43.75 -7.30 22.46
CA ILE A 36 -44.55 -8.53 22.61
C ILE A 36 -43.90 -9.48 23.62
N THR A 37 -42.68 -9.94 23.36
CA THR A 37 -41.97 -10.94 24.20
C THR A 37 -40.48 -10.66 24.30
N ARG A 38 -40.03 -10.17 25.46
CA ARG A 38 -38.62 -9.84 25.71
C ARG A 38 -37.64 -11.01 25.54
N PRO A 39 -37.93 -12.27 25.97
CA PRO A 39 -36.99 -13.38 25.78
C PRO A 39 -36.71 -13.69 24.30
N LEU A 40 -37.71 -13.55 23.44
CA LEU A 40 -37.60 -13.86 22.01
C LEU A 40 -36.70 -12.86 21.28
N VAL A 41 -36.65 -11.60 21.72
CA VAL A 41 -35.72 -10.59 21.20
C VAL A 41 -34.27 -11.06 21.31
N PHE A 42 -33.86 -11.63 22.45
CA PHE A 42 -32.48 -12.10 22.63
C PHE A 42 -32.14 -13.25 21.67
N VAL A 43 -33.07 -14.17 21.46
CA VAL A 43 -32.92 -15.27 20.49
C VAL A 43 -32.78 -14.70 19.07
N MET A 44 -33.62 -13.75 18.68
CA MET A 44 -33.53 -13.10 17.37
C MET A 44 -32.20 -12.35 17.20
N LEU A 45 -31.74 -11.60 18.20
CA LEU A 45 -30.44 -10.91 18.13
C LEU A 45 -29.28 -11.91 17.97
N ALA A 46 -29.31 -13.04 18.67
CA ALA A 46 -28.32 -14.09 18.49
C ALA A 46 -28.32 -14.62 17.03
N ILE A 47 -29.51 -14.86 16.45
CA ILE A 47 -29.65 -15.24 15.04
C ILE A 47 -29.10 -14.15 14.11
N ALA A 48 -29.36 -12.87 14.39
CA ALA A 48 -28.85 -11.75 13.60
C ALA A 48 -27.31 -11.70 13.61
N VAL A 49 -26.67 -11.97 14.77
CA VAL A 49 -25.21 -12.05 14.88
C VAL A 49 -24.66 -13.21 14.06
N VAL A 50 -25.28 -14.40 14.16
CA VAL A 50 -24.89 -15.57 13.35
C VAL A 50 -25.02 -15.25 11.85
N PHE A 51 -26.16 -14.68 11.43
CA PHE A 51 -26.35 -14.26 10.04
C PHE A 51 -25.31 -13.23 9.59
N HIS A 52 -25.01 -12.24 10.43
CA HIS A 52 -24.01 -11.22 10.13
C HIS A 52 -22.63 -11.84 9.88
N LEU A 53 -22.17 -12.72 10.77
CA LEU A 53 -20.83 -13.31 10.71
C LEU A 53 -20.67 -14.32 9.58
N PHE A 54 -21.67 -15.17 9.34
CA PHE A 54 -21.56 -16.30 8.41
C PHE A 54 -22.17 -16.05 7.03
N VAL A 55 -23.05 -15.05 6.89
CA VAL A 55 -23.70 -14.74 5.61
C VAL A 55 -23.33 -13.33 5.14
N LEU A 56 -23.61 -12.30 5.93
CA LEU A 56 -23.41 -10.92 5.46
C LEU A 56 -21.92 -10.61 5.23
N ARG A 57 -21.06 -10.90 6.21
CA ARG A 57 -19.63 -10.57 6.17
C ARG A 57 -18.89 -11.30 5.03
N PRO A 58 -19.12 -12.60 4.76
CA PRO A 58 -18.54 -13.26 3.58
C PRO A 58 -18.99 -12.66 2.25
N ASN A 59 -20.28 -12.32 2.10
CA ASN A 59 -20.78 -11.67 0.88
C ASN A 59 -20.22 -10.25 0.69
N GLN A 60 -20.08 -9.49 1.78
CA GLN A 60 -19.40 -8.19 1.76
C GLN A 60 -17.95 -8.33 1.29
N LYS A 61 -17.20 -9.29 1.86
CA LYS A 61 -15.81 -9.55 1.47
C LYS A 61 -15.70 -9.98 0.00
N ALA A 62 -16.60 -10.85 -0.45
CA ALA A 62 -16.64 -11.29 -1.85
C ALA A 62 -16.90 -10.11 -2.80
N TYR A 63 -17.81 -9.21 -2.45
CA TYR A 63 -18.04 -7.99 -3.23
C TYR A 63 -16.80 -7.08 -3.27
N THR A 64 -16.19 -6.79 -2.12
CA THR A 64 -14.98 -5.96 -2.06
C THR A 64 -13.84 -6.58 -2.87
N ASN A 65 -13.60 -7.89 -2.73
CA ASN A 65 -12.54 -8.58 -3.48
C ASN A 65 -12.83 -8.59 -4.99
N ALA A 66 -14.08 -8.81 -5.41
CA ALA A 66 -14.45 -8.76 -6.83
C ALA A 66 -14.19 -7.37 -7.41
N TYR A 67 -14.57 -6.31 -6.69
CA TYR A 67 -14.32 -4.93 -7.10
C TYR A 67 -12.82 -4.63 -7.19
N SER A 68 -12.04 -4.95 -6.14
CA SER A 68 -10.59 -4.75 -6.11
C SER A 68 -9.89 -5.46 -7.27
N ASN A 69 -10.24 -6.72 -7.53
CA ASN A 69 -9.68 -7.48 -8.65
C ASN A 69 -10.02 -6.85 -10.01
N ALA A 70 -11.29 -6.49 -10.24
CA ALA A 70 -11.70 -5.80 -11.46
C ALA A 70 -10.96 -4.47 -11.64
N ASN A 71 -10.83 -3.69 -10.56
CA ASN A 71 -10.13 -2.42 -10.58
C ASN A 71 -8.65 -2.58 -10.93
N LEU A 72 -7.95 -3.52 -10.28
CA LEU A 72 -6.55 -3.82 -10.59
C LEU A 72 -6.36 -4.26 -12.03
N LYS A 73 -7.20 -5.19 -12.52
CA LYS A 73 -7.16 -5.69 -13.91
C LYS A 73 -7.26 -4.56 -14.93
N LEU A 74 -8.23 -3.66 -14.73
CA LEU A 74 -8.50 -2.57 -15.66
C LEU A 74 -7.50 -1.41 -15.58
N THR A 75 -6.69 -1.34 -14.52
CA THR A 75 -5.78 -0.21 -14.24
C THR A 75 -4.32 -0.65 -14.20
N VAL A 76 -3.80 -1.01 -13.04
CA VAL A 76 -2.41 -1.34 -12.76
C VAL A 76 -1.93 -2.54 -13.60
N CYS A 77 -2.72 -3.61 -13.64
CA CYS A 77 -2.40 -4.83 -14.38
C CYS A 77 -2.28 -4.57 -15.88
N LYS A 78 -3.22 -3.80 -16.44
CA LYS A 78 -3.19 -3.36 -17.83
C LYS A 78 -1.91 -2.57 -18.17
N LYS A 79 -1.46 -1.69 -17.27
CA LYS A 79 -0.22 -0.91 -17.46
C LYS A 79 1.04 -1.79 -17.38
N LEU A 80 1.02 -2.82 -16.55
CA LEU A 80 2.10 -3.77 -16.34
C LEU A 80 2.08 -4.96 -17.32
N GLY A 81 1.09 -5.03 -18.22
CA GLY A 81 0.95 -6.12 -19.18
C GLY A 81 0.77 -7.50 -18.53
N THR A 82 0.10 -7.57 -17.38
CA THR A 82 -0.10 -8.81 -16.61
C THR A 82 -1.57 -8.99 -16.26
N ASP A 83 -2.01 -10.24 -16.05
CA ASP A 83 -3.32 -10.57 -15.47
C ASP A 83 -3.19 -11.22 -14.09
N LYS A 84 -1.95 -11.40 -13.60
CA LYS A 84 -1.67 -12.09 -12.34
C LYS A 84 -1.75 -11.10 -11.18
N ILE A 85 -2.78 -11.29 -10.34
CA ILE A 85 -2.96 -10.59 -9.06
C ILE A 85 -2.81 -11.61 -7.94
N LEU A 86 -2.01 -11.26 -6.94
CA LEU A 86 -1.82 -12.09 -5.77
C LEU A 86 -2.42 -11.40 -4.53
N GLU A 87 -3.34 -12.10 -3.84
CA GLU A 87 -3.97 -11.61 -2.60
C GLU A 87 -3.17 -12.11 -1.38
N LYS A 88 -2.77 -11.19 -0.49
CA LYS A 88 -1.99 -11.47 0.74
C LYS A 88 -0.70 -12.25 0.49
N ALA A 89 -0.14 -12.16 -0.71
CA ALA A 89 1.08 -12.87 -1.05
C ALA A 89 2.31 -12.14 -0.51
N HIS A 90 3.31 -12.96 -0.20
CA HIS A 90 4.67 -12.57 0.12
C HIS A 90 5.58 -13.28 -0.90
N GLN A 91 5.18 -13.28 -2.19
CA GLN A 91 5.87 -14.08 -3.20
C GLN A 91 7.09 -13.34 -3.73
N ASN A 92 6.89 -12.11 -4.18
CA ASN A 92 7.95 -11.32 -4.81
C ASN A 92 8.42 -10.18 -3.92
N ILE A 93 7.51 -9.58 -3.13
CA ILE A 93 7.87 -8.64 -2.07
C ILE A 93 7.74 -9.38 -0.73
N THR A 94 8.88 -9.58 -0.06
CA THR A 94 9.00 -10.27 1.23
C THR A 94 9.58 -9.33 2.28
N GLU A 95 9.51 -9.71 3.56
CA GLU A 95 10.18 -8.99 4.64
C GLU A 95 11.68 -8.76 4.36
N GLU A 96 12.36 -9.76 3.79
CA GLU A 96 13.76 -9.65 3.36
C GLU A 96 13.95 -8.57 2.28
N THR A 97 13.03 -8.48 1.31
CA THR A 97 13.05 -7.44 0.27
C THR A 97 12.94 -6.05 0.90
N LEU A 98 12.04 -5.86 1.87
CA LEU A 98 11.87 -4.58 2.57
C LEU A 98 13.12 -4.22 3.39
N GLU A 99 13.73 -5.21 4.04
CA GLU A 99 14.95 -5.01 4.82
C GLU A 99 16.15 -4.64 3.95
N GLN A 100 16.30 -5.28 2.79
CA GLN A 100 17.39 -5.01 1.85
C GLN A 100 17.31 -3.60 1.28
N ALA A 101 16.10 -3.07 1.06
CA ALA A 101 15.91 -1.69 0.63
C ALA A 101 16.36 -0.67 1.69
N ARG A 102 16.33 -1.02 2.98
CA ARG A 102 16.76 -0.15 4.09
C ARG A 102 16.06 1.23 4.09
N LEU A 103 14.78 1.27 3.73
CA LEU A 103 14.00 2.52 3.78
C LEU A 103 13.51 2.86 5.19
N MET A 104 13.18 1.84 5.97
CA MET A 104 12.59 1.98 7.30
C MET A 104 12.77 0.69 8.11
N PRO A 105 12.59 0.71 9.44
CA PRO A 105 12.53 -0.52 10.21
C PRO A 105 11.32 -1.35 9.78
N VAL A 106 11.56 -2.62 9.48
CA VAL A 106 10.53 -3.57 9.00
C VAL A 106 9.96 -4.40 10.16
N HIS A 107 10.75 -4.57 11.21
CA HIS A 107 10.39 -5.32 12.39
C HIS A 107 9.91 -4.42 13.54
N SER A 108 8.89 -4.88 14.25
CA SER A 108 8.44 -4.28 15.50
C SER A 108 8.32 -5.34 16.59
N GLU A 109 9.07 -5.17 17.69
CA GLU A 109 8.99 -6.03 18.89
C GLU A 109 7.55 -6.19 19.43
N LYS A 110 6.66 -5.23 19.15
CA LYS A 110 5.26 -5.22 19.63
C LYS A 110 4.21 -5.26 18.52
N GLY A 111 4.58 -4.93 17.29
CA GLY A 111 3.68 -4.74 16.16
C GLY A 111 3.60 -5.93 15.21
N GLY A 112 4.46 -6.93 15.38
CA GLY A 112 4.48 -8.13 14.53
C GLY A 112 5.20 -7.91 13.20
N ALA A 113 4.96 -8.82 12.25
CA ALA A 113 5.52 -8.78 10.90
C ALA A 113 4.73 -7.82 9.98
N PRO A 114 5.33 -7.36 8.87
CA PRO A 114 4.62 -6.61 7.84
C PRO A 114 3.39 -7.34 7.32
N LEU A 115 2.36 -6.58 6.97
CA LEU A 115 1.13 -7.11 6.39
C LEU A 115 1.01 -6.68 4.93
N PHE A 116 0.83 -7.65 4.05
CA PHE A 116 0.64 -7.44 2.61
C PHE A 116 -0.80 -7.70 2.19
N ARG A 117 -1.31 -6.92 1.21
CA ARG A 117 -2.69 -7.06 0.74
C ARG A 117 -2.82 -7.47 -0.71
N TRP A 118 -2.32 -6.67 -1.65
CA TRP A 118 -2.37 -6.94 -3.08
C TRP A 118 -0.96 -6.85 -3.62
N GLU A 119 -0.53 -7.85 -4.39
CA GLU A 119 0.74 -7.84 -5.11
C GLU A 119 0.48 -8.03 -6.60
N VAL A 120 1.11 -7.19 -7.43
CA VAL A 120 1.02 -7.23 -8.89
C VAL A 120 2.43 -7.07 -9.47
N SER A 121 2.82 -8.00 -10.34
CA SER A 121 4.12 -8.00 -11.00
C SER A 121 3.96 -8.04 -12.52
N GLY A 122 4.75 -7.24 -13.21
CA GLY A 122 4.81 -7.24 -14.67
C GLY A 122 5.90 -6.33 -15.19
N THR A 123 5.71 -5.82 -16.40
CA THR A 123 6.71 -5.00 -17.10
C THR A 123 6.05 -3.79 -17.72
N ILE A 124 6.66 -2.62 -17.56
CA ILE A 124 6.17 -1.37 -18.12
C ILE A 124 7.33 -0.65 -18.81
N LYS A 125 7.14 -0.33 -20.11
CA LYS A 125 8.18 0.22 -20.98
C LYS A 125 9.51 -0.58 -20.89
N GLY A 126 9.44 -1.90 -20.79
CA GLY A 126 10.62 -2.78 -20.67
C GLY A 126 11.27 -2.86 -19.28
N VAL A 127 10.74 -2.17 -18.27
CA VAL A 127 11.25 -2.21 -16.89
C VAL A 127 10.39 -3.17 -16.06
N PRO A 128 10.98 -4.22 -15.44
CA PRO A 128 10.28 -5.09 -14.51
C PRO A 128 9.90 -4.35 -13.23
N VAL A 129 8.62 -4.42 -12.84
CA VAL A 129 8.09 -3.77 -11.64
C VAL A 129 7.19 -4.74 -10.90
N THR A 130 7.41 -4.84 -9.58
CA THR A 130 6.48 -5.47 -8.64
C THR A 130 5.96 -4.42 -7.69
N LEU A 131 4.64 -4.36 -7.53
CA LEU A 131 3.95 -3.46 -6.61
C LEU A 131 3.26 -4.27 -5.52
N CYS A 132 3.28 -3.78 -4.29
CA CYS A 132 2.56 -4.37 -3.18
C CYS A 132 1.95 -3.31 -2.25
N ASP A 133 0.68 -3.52 -1.86
CA ASP A 133 0.11 -2.81 -0.71
C ASP A 133 0.69 -3.39 0.58
N ALA A 134 1.50 -2.58 1.29
CA ALA A 134 2.21 -2.98 2.49
C ALA A 134 1.84 -2.10 3.68
N THR A 135 1.66 -2.73 4.85
CA THR A 135 1.55 -2.07 6.15
C THR A 135 2.69 -2.55 7.04
N ILE A 136 3.58 -1.63 7.40
CA ILE A 136 4.83 -1.92 8.11
C ILE A 136 4.68 -1.42 9.55
N PRO A 137 4.65 -2.31 10.55
CA PRO A 137 4.64 -1.92 11.95
C PRO A 137 6.04 -1.49 12.41
N GLN A 138 6.13 -0.36 13.10
CA GLN A 138 7.38 0.21 13.57
C GLN A 138 7.28 0.53 15.07
N SER A 139 8.14 -0.10 15.87
CA SER A 139 8.28 0.25 17.29
C SER A 139 9.08 1.53 17.43
N PHE A 140 8.64 2.44 18.30
CA PHE A 140 9.40 3.63 18.62
C PHE A 140 9.14 4.15 20.03
N LYS A 141 10.08 4.94 20.55
CA LYS A 141 9.96 5.64 21.84
C LYS A 141 10.03 7.15 21.62
N LEU A 142 9.07 7.88 22.17
CA LEU A 142 9.06 9.36 22.13
C LEU A 142 10.11 10.00 23.06
N ALA A 143 10.53 9.27 24.09
CA ALA A 143 11.57 9.68 25.03
C ALA A 143 12.35 8.44 25.47
N ALA A 144 13.63 8.60 25.85
CA ALA A 144 14.51 7.47 26.20
C ALA A 144 13.94 6.53 27.29
N LYS A 145 13.18 7.08 28.25
CA LYS A 145 12.45 6.33 29.31
C LYS A 145 10.95 6.17 29.05
N GLY A 146 10.48 6.49 27.85
CA GLY A 146 9.07 6.44 27.47
C GLY A 146 8.56 5.03 27.19
N LYS A 147 7.24 4.85 27.23
CA LYS A 147 6.60 3.60 26.81
C LYS A 147 6.78 3.40 25.30
N PRO A 148 7.19 2.20 24.84
CA PRO A 148 7.28 1.91 23.41
C PRO A 148 5.88 1.95 22.80
N ARG A 149 5.75 2.62 21.66
CA ARG A 149 4.55 2.74 20.83
C ARG A 149 4.78 2.03 19.51
N VAL A 150 3.70 1.66 18.84
CA VAL A 150 3.76 1.11 17.47
C VAL A 150 3.14 2.14 16.53
N HIS A 151 3.89 2.49 15.49
CA HIS A 151 3.41 3.21 14.32
C HIS A 151 3.15 2.22 13.19
N PHE A 152 2.14 2.47 12.36
CA PHE A 152 1.88 1.65 11.18
C PHE A 152 2.00 2.53 9.95
N ASP A 153 3.05 2.32 9.17
CA ASP A 153 3.20 2.97 7.87
C ASP A 153 2.55 2.08 6.81
N ALA A 154 1.42 2.53 6.28
CA ALA A 154 0.69 1.84 5.22
C ALA A 154 0.84 2.60 3.90
N GLY A 155 1.13 1.87 2.81
CA GLY A 155 1.39 2.48 1.51
C GLY A 155 1.60 1.45 0.40
N VAL A 156 1.98 1.94 -0.78
CA VAL A 156 2.46 1.09 -1.87
C VAL A 156 3.97 0.98 -1.78
N TRP A 157 4.45 -0.25 -1.74
CA TRP A 157 5.84 -0.60 -2.00
C TRP A 157 6.01 -1.00 -3.47
N ALA A 158 6.98 -0.41 -4.14
CA ALA A 158 7.34 -0.74 -5.51
C ALA A 158 8.79 -1.22 -5.55
N HIS A 159 8.99 -2.47 -5.96
CA HIS A 159 10.30 -3.04 -6.25
C HIS A 159 10.53 -3.04 -7.75
N ILE A 160 11.60 -2.41 -8.20
CA ILE A 160 11.90 -2.18 -9.62
C ILE A 160 13.28 -2.74 -9.93
N THR A 161 13.36 -3.61 -10.92
CA THR A 161 14.64 -4.12 -11.43
C THR A 161 15.17 -3.12 -12.46
N LEU A 162 16.36 -2.58 -12.21
CA LEU A 162 17.00 -1.63 -13.10
C LEU A 162 17.55 -2.35 -14.34
N PRO A 163 17.60 -1.69 -15.52
CA PRO A 163 18.14 -2.29 -16.74
C PRO A 163 19.60 -2.77 -16.63
N SER A 164 20.38 -2.10 -15.79
CA SER A 164 21.78 -2.42 -15.50
C SER A 164 22.07 -2.12 -14.02
N ASP A 165 23.12 -2.74 -13.49
CA ASP A 165 23.66 -2.36 -12.19
C ASP A 165 24.23 -0.95 -12.27
N SER A 166 23.67 -0.04 -11.49
CA SER A 166 24.10 1.36 -11.43
C SER A 166 25.39 1.55 -10.63
N GLY A 167 25.79 0.58 -9.79
CA GLY A 167 26.83 0.75 -8.78
C GLY A 167 26.50 1.77 -7.68
N LEU A 168 25.29 2.34 -7.72
CA LEU A 168 24.81 3.33 -6.77
C LEU A 168 24.07 2.63 -5.62
N HIS A 169 24.34 3.10 -4.43
CA HIS A 169 23.72 2.66 -3.19
C HIS A 169 23.38 3.89 -2.39
N PHE A 170 22.14 4.36 -2.43
CA PHE A 170 21.73 5.51 -1.64
C PHE A 170 20.23 5.45 -1.34
N ARG A 171 19.79 6.24 -0.36
CA ARG A 171 18.38 6.44 -0.06
C ARG A 171 18.08 7.92 0.00
N VAL A 172 17.02 8.34 -0.68
CA VAL A 172 16.46 9.68 -0.58
C VAL A 172 15.06 9.55 0.00
N LEU A 173 14.86 10.10 1.18
CA LEU A 173 13.58 10.06 1.89
C LEU A 173 13.05 11.48 2.04
N ASP A 174 11.79 11.70 1.68
CA ASP A 174 11.04 12.84 2.19
C ASP A 174 10.98 12.75 3.73
N GLU A 175 11.20 13.85 4.43
CA GLU A 175 11.24 13.86 5.90
C GLU A 175 9.95 13.38 6.57
N THR A 176 8.83 13.41 5.86
CA THR A 176 7.51 12.96 6.33
C THR A 176 7.20 11.51 5.96
N SER A 177 8.01 10.87 5.12
CA SER A 177 7.82 9.48 4.66
C SER A 177 7.92 8.45 5.77
N VAL A 178 8.84 8.66 6.70
CA VAL A 178 9.03 7.87 7.91
C VAL A 178 9.12 8.86 9.07
N PRO A 179 8.36 8.68 10.17
CA PRO A 179 8.40 9.61 11.29
C PRO A 179 9.84 9.88 11.77
N THR A 180 10.20 11.16 11.93
CA THR A 180 11.57 11.59 12.24
C THR A 180 12.25 10.81 13.37
N PRO A 181 11.62 10.56 14.54
CA PRO A 181 12.26 9.79 15.60
C PRO A 181 12.63 8.37 15.18
N ILE A 182 11.76 7.73 14.39
CA ILE A 182 11.95 6.36 13.89
C ILE A 182 13.07 6.33 12.86
N ARG A 183 13.03 7.24 11.89
CA ARG A 183 14.06 7.39 10.85
C ARG A 183 15.43 7.63 11.48
N MET A 184 15.52 8.58 12.40
CA MET A 184 16.79 8.92 13.06
C MET A 184 17.33 7.74 13.86
N GLU A 185 16.51 7.06 14.67
CA GLU A 185 16.93 5.89 15.44
C GLU A 185 17.40 4.75 14.51
N TYR A 186 16.65 4.47 13.44
CA TYR A 186 16.98 3.42 12.48
C TYR A 186 18.33 3.66 11.79
N PHE A 187 18.54 4.86 11.25
CA PHE A 187 19.78 5.17 10.54
C PHE A 187 20.95 5.49 11.47
N ALA A 188 20.73 5.98 12.70
CA ALA A 188 21.80 6.16 13.68
C ALA A 188 22.41 4.82 14.12
N ASN A 189 21.57 3.77 14.23
CA ASN A 189 22.02 2.42 14.53
C ASN A 189 22.58 1.68 13.30
N SER A 190 22.54 2.31 12.12
CA SER A 190 23.09 1.73 10.90
C SER A 190 24.62 1.82 10.89
N ILE A 191 25.27 0.66 10.90
CA ILE A 191 26.74 0.60 10.83
C ILE A 191 27.22 1.05 9.45
N SER A 192 26.43 0.83 8.39
CA SER A 192 26.86 0.96 7.00
C SER A 192 26.51 2.28 6.33
N TYR A 193 25.61 3.10 6.89
CA TYR A 193 25.10 4.32 6.25
C TYR A 193 25.33 5.57 7.10
N GLU A 194 25.52 6.70 6.44
CA GLU A 194 25.58 8.04 7.03
C GLU A 194 24.55 8.96 6.40
N ASN A 195 24.12 9.97 7.16
CA ASN A 195 23.35 11.08 6.61
C ASN A 195 24.32 12.03 5.89
N ALA A 196 23.97 12.45 4.69
CA ALA A 196 24.75 13.37 3.88
C ALA A 196 23.89 14.52 3.34
N PRO A 197 24.48 15.70 3.07
CA PRO A 197 23.77 16.78 2.40
C PRO A 197 23.42 16.39 0.97
N LEU A 198 22.20 16.75 0.54
CA LEU A 198 21.78 16.71 -0.86
C LEU A 198 22.29 17.95 -1.59
N GLU A 199 22.86 17.75 -2.78
CA GLU A 199 23.32 18.86 -3.64
C GLU A 199 22.16 19.61 -4.32
N ASP A 200 21.01 18.96 -4.53
CA ASP A 200 19.84 19.59 -5.14
C ASP A 200 19.16 20.55 -4.15
N GLU A 201 19.20 21.85 -4.47
CA GLU A 201 18.69 22.95 -3.62
C GLU A 201 17.22 22.82 -3.23
N ASP A 202 16.40 22.23 -4.10
CA ASP A 202 14.97 22.07 -3.85
C ASP A 202 14.74 20.86 -2.93
N LEU A 203 15.29 19.70 -3.28
CA LEU A 203 15.12 18.47 -2.48
C LEU A 203 15.72 18.58 -1.09
N LYS A 204 16.87 19.25 -0.91
CA LYS A 204 17.52 19.36 0.42
C LYS A 204 16.68 20.06 1.48
N SER A 205 15.63 20.79 1.07
CA SER A 205 14.75 21.51 2.00
C SER A 205 13.74 20.60 2.72
N HIS A 206 13.48 19.41 2.19
CA HIS A 206 12.44 18.50 2.69
C HIS A 206 12.79 17.00 2.50
N CYS A 207 13.95 16.69 1.93
CA CYS A 207 14.47 15.34 1.79
C CYS A 207 15.81 15.19 2.54
N VAL A 208 16.08 13.96 2.91
CA VAL A 208 17.33 13.53 3.53
C VAL A 208 17.96 12.41 2.71
N LEU A 209 19.27 12.49 2.55
CA LEU A 209 20.08 11.49 1.85
C LEU A 209 20.81 10.62 2.87
N TYR A 210 20.71 9.31 2.66
CA TYR A 210 21.54 8.31 3.32
C TYR A 210 22.39 7.58 2.30
N ARG A 211 23.70 7.56 2.51
CA ARG A 211 24.69 6.92 1.62
C ARG A 211 25.66 6.04 2.42
N PRO A 212 26.35 5.07 1.78
CA PRO A 212 27.32 4.24 2.46
C PRO A 212 28.42 5.09 3.09
N LYS A 213 28.83 4.74 4.32
CA LYS A 213 29.87 5.47 5.04
C LYS A 213 31.17 5.53 4.24
N GLY A 214 31.79 6.72 4.20
CA GLY A 214 33.04 6.94 3.49
C GLY A 214 32.91 6.97 1.97
N THR A 215 31.70 7.13 1.44
CA THR A 215 31.47 7.33 0.00
C THR A 215 30.90 8.71 -0.25
N ASP A 216 31.19 9.27 -1.43
CA ASP A 216 30.63 10.53 -1.89
C ASP A 216 29.48 10.36 -2.88
N GLN A 217 28.77 9.23 -2.80
CA GLN A 217 27.66 8.96 -3.71
C GLN A 217 26.53 9.98 -3.55
N GLN A 218 26.07 10.50 -4.69
CA GLN A 218 24.98 11.46 -4.80
C GLN A 218 24.01 11.00 -5.90
N PRO A 219 22.70 11.27 -5.76
CA PRO A 219 21.76 11.09 -6.85
C PRO A 219 22.12 12.00 -8.03
N SER A 220 21.99 11.49 -9.26
CA SER A 220 22.23 12.28 -10.47
C SER A 220 21.23 13.44 -10.61
N TYR A 221 21.58 14.49 -11.35
CA TYR A 221 20.63 15.57 -11.68
C TYR A 221 19.35 15.05 -12.33
N SER A 222 19.47 14.06 -13.22
CA SER A 222 18.33 13.45 -13.90
C SER A 222 17.42 12.70 -12.93
N PHE A 223 18.00 12.02 -11.94
CA PHE A 223 17.26 11.38 -10.85
C PHE A 223 16.54 12.41 -10.00
N CYS A 224 17.21 13.46 -9.55
CA CYS A 224 16.60 14.52 -8.75
C CYS A 224 15.43 15.19 -9.50
N LYS A 225 15.56 15.42 -10.81
CA LYS A 225 14.48 15.95 -11.65
C LYS A 225 13.27 15.01 -11.72
N SER A 226 13.49 13.72 -11.90
CA SER A 226 12.42 12.71 -11.94
C SER A 226 11.74 12.54 -10.58
N LEU A 227 12.52 12.54 -9.50
CA LEU A 227 12.02 12.47 -8.13
C LEU A 227 11.15 13.68 -7.79
N LYS A 228 11.60 14.89 -8.15
CA LYS A 228 10.78 16.11 -8.00
C LYS A 228 9.47 16.04 -8.76
N SER A 229 9.47 15.43 -9.96
CA SER A 229 8.25 15.26 -10.75
C SER A 229 7.27 14.30 -10.06
N LEU A 230 7.77 13.22 -9.47
CA LEU A 230 6.99 12.29 -8.65
C LEU A 230 6.43 12.99 -7.41
N MET A 231 7.27 13.69 -6.64
CA MET A 231 6.88 14.36 -5.39
C MET A 231 5.95 15.55 -5.62
N LYS A 232 6.04 16.23 -6.75
CA LYS A 232 5.07 17.28 -7.13
C LYS A 232 3.68 16.69 -7.37
N TYR A 233 3.62 15.49 -7.96
CA TYR A 233 2.35 14.80 -8.22
C TYR A 233 1.78 14.15 -6.96
N THR A 234 2.66 13.61 -6.12
CA THR A 234 2.33 12.98 -4.84
C THR A 234 3.13 13.66 -3.72
N PRO A 235 2.65 14.81 -3.22
CA PRO A 235 3.35 15.58 -2.21
C PRO A 235 3.45 14.83 -0.88
N GLY A 236 4.66 14.82 -0.34
CA GLY A 236 5.02 14.11 0.88
C GLY A 236 5.07 12.60 0.68
N TYR A 237 5.71 11.93 1.64
CA TYR A 237 5.58 10.48 1.83
C TYR A 237 6.30 9.55 0.85
N VAL A 238 7.19 10.07 0.01
CA VAL A 238 8.00 9.25 -0.91
C VAL A 238 9.34 8.92 -0.27
N ALA A 239 9.69 7.64 -0.25
CA ALA A 239 11.00 7.14 0.16
C ALA A 239 11.56 6.28 -0.98
N VAL A 240 12.79 6.56 -1.42
CA VAL A 240 13.44 5.86 -2.52
C VAL A 240 14.77 5.28 -2.06
N SER A 241 15.01 4.02 -2.41
CA SER A 241 16.29 3.34 -2.24
C SER A 241 16.78 2.88 -3.60
N VAL A 242 18.02 3.18 -3.91
CA VAL A 242 18.75 2.58 -5.02
C VAL A 242 19.80 1.64 -4.43
N HIS A 243 19.87 0.42 -4.94
CA HIS A 243 20.80 -0.60 -4.50
C HIS A 243 21.30 -1.42 -5.68
N GLY A 244 22.34 -0.91 -6.35
CA GLY A 244 22.98 -1.56 -7.49
C GLY A 244 22.01 -1.75 -8.66
N SER A 245 21.51 -2.97 -8.84
CA SER A 245 20.57 -3.38 -9.88
C SER A 245 19.09 -3.26 -9.52
N SER A 246 18.74 -2.75 -8.34
CA SER A 246 17.34 -2.56 -7.94
C SER A 246 17.07 -1.16 -7.40
N MET A 247 15.82 -0.74 -7.53
CA MET A 247 15.27 0.45 -6.91
C MET A 247 13.97 0.10 -6.19
N ASP A 248 13.88 0.48 -4.93
CA ASP A 248 12.69 0.33 -4.10
C ASP A 248 12.09 1.70 -3.80
N VAL A 249 10.79 1.83 -3.99
CA VAL A 249 10.05 3.07 -3.70
C VAL A 249 8.88 2.75 -2.79
N PHE A 250 8.80 3.44 -1.65
CA PHE A 250 7.63 3.41 -0.79
C PHE A 250 6.89 4.74 -0.85
N ILE A 251 5.58 4.68 -1.10
CA ILE A 251 4.70 5.85 -1.10
C ILE A 251 3.62 5.65 -0.02
N ARG A 252 3.78 6.35 1.12
CA ARG A 252 2.82 6.23 2.23
C ARG A 252 1.45 6.78 1.85
N GLY A 253 0.39 6.13 2.33
CA GLY A 253 -1.00 6.56 2.16
C GLY A 253 -1.57 6.34 0.76
N ARG A 254 -0.78 5.73 -0.16
CA ARG A 254 -1.27 5.23 -1.44
C ARG A 254 -1.58 3.76 -1.37
N PHE A 255 -2.52 3.31 -2.21
CA PHE A 255 -2.92 1.91 -2.29
C PHE A 255 -3.24 1.54 -3.75
N LEU A 256 -2.97 0.30 -4.13
CA LEU A 256 -3.25 -0.24 -5.46
C LEU A 256 -4.74 -0.41 -5.74
N THR A 257 -5.60 -0.31 -4.71
CA THR A 257 -7.05 -0.33 -4.86
C THR A 257 -7.71 0.75 -4.02
N ARG A 258 -8.77 1.35 -4.55
CA ARG A 258 -9.57 2.33 -3.83
C ARG A 258 -10.55 1.65 -2.85
N ALA A 259 -10.79 2.29 -1.71
CA ALA A 259 -11.88 1.94 -0.81
C ALA A 259 -13.25 2.06 -1.52
N LEU A 260 -13.99 0.95 -1.52
CA LEU A 260 -15.29 0.83 -2.18
C LEU A 260 -16.42 1.34 -1.27
N SER A 261 -17.32 2.14 -1.84
CA SER A 261 -18.60 2.42 -1.19
C SER A 261 -19.48 1.16 -1.19
N LEU A 262 -19.96 0.77 -0.01
CA LEU A 262 -20.85 -0.39 0.15
C LEU A 262 -22.31 -0.06 -0.17
N THR A 263 -22.64 1.21 -0.38
CA THR A 263 -24.00 1.68 -0.68
C THR A 263 -24.16 1.96 -2.16
N GLU A 264 -23.14 2.51 -2.81
CA GLU A 264 -23.19 2.87 -4.22
C GLU A 264 -23.06 1.65 -5.13
N LYS A 265 -23.85 1.64 -6.21
CA LYS A 265 -23.78 0.59 -7.23
C LYS A 265 -22.48 0.76 -8.02
N PRO A 266 -21.74 -0.31 -8.29
CA PRO A 266 -20.54 -0.26 -9.13
C PRO A 266 -20.92 0.17 -10.55
N THR A 267 -20.11 1.05 -11.11
CA THR A 267 -20.19 1.56 -12.49
C THR A 267 -18.87 1.34 -13.19
N GLU A 268 -18.87 1.41 -14.52
CA GLU A 268 -17.65 1.36 -15.34
C GLU A 268 -16.62 2.40 -14.86
N LYS A 269 -17.06 3.65 -14.66
CA LYS A 269 -16.19 4.74 -14.16
C LYS A 269 -15.52 4.42 -12.83
N THR A 270 -16.25 3.77 -11.91
CA THR A 270 -15.68 3.42 -10.60
C THR A 270 -14.66 2.29 -10.72
N ILE A 271 -14.95 1.24 -11.49
CA ILE A 271 -14.03 0.11 -11.63
C ILE A 271 -12.81 0.46 -12.49
N SER A 272 -12.92 1.41 -13.42
CA SER A 272 -11.82 1.84 -14.27
C SER A 272 -11.01 3.01 -13.70
N PHE A 273 -11.36 3.50 -12.51
CA PHE A 273 -10.61 4.57 -11.86
C PHE A 273 -9.23 4.06 -11.45
N ASP A 274 -8.18 4.68 -11.96
CA ASP A 274 -6.80 4.33 -11.65
C ASP A 274 -6.39 4.88 -10.27
N PRO A 275 -6.20 4.01 -9.26
CA PRO A 275 -5.85 4.45 -7.92
C PRO A 275 -4.34 4.71 -7.76
N PHE A 276 -3.52 4.30 -8.73
CA PHE A 276 -2.06 4.41 -8.67
C PHE A 276 -1.45 4.96 -9.99
N PRO A 277 -1.77 6.22 -10.35
CA PRO A 277 -1.19 6.90 -11.51
C PRO A 277 0.33 7.10 -11.42
N GLU A 278 0.90 7.09 -10.21
CA GLU A 278 2.33 7.24 -9.90
C GLU A 278 3.22 6.22 -10.62
N LEU A 279 2.67 5.07 -11.02
CA LEU A 279 3.43 4.01 -11.70
C LEU A 279 4.26 4.51 -12.89
N SER A 280 3.74 5.49 -13.66
CA SER A 280 4.48 6.07 -14.78
C SER A 280 5.73 6.86 -14.33
N TYR A 281 5.60 7.64 -13.25
CA TYR A 281 6.69 8.40 -12.65
C TYR A 281 7.76 7.48 -12.05
N LEU A 282 7.36 6.35 -11.46
CA LEU A 282 8.30 5.36 -10.91
C LEU A 282 9.22 4.78 -12.00
N VAL A 283 8.70 4.54 -13.19
CA VAL A 283 9.49 4.03 -14.33
C VAL A 283 10.44 5.09 -14.86
N ASP A 284 9.98 6.33 -14.96
CA ASP A 284 10.81 7.44 -15.41
C ASP A 284 11.93 7.73 -14.38
N LEU A 285 11.63 7.58 -13.08
CA LEU A 285 12.63 7.62 -12.01
C LEU A 285 13.65 6.47 -12.13
N ALA A 286 13.20 5.23 -12.34
CA ALA A 286 14.09 4.06 -12.48
C ALA A 286 15.08 4.24 -13.65
N ARG A 287 14.59 4.77 -14.77
CA ARG A 287 15.42 5.04 -15.97
C ARG A 287 16.43 6.15 -15.78
N SER A 288 16.24 7.04 -14.80
CA SER A 288 17.19 8.11 -14.47
C SER A 288 18.29 7.70 -13.49
N VAL A 289 18.23 6.45 -13.00
CA VAL A 289 19.31 5.83 -12.23
C VAL A 289 20.37 5.22 -13.16
N SER A 290 19.96 4.79 -14.36
CA SER A 290 20.81 4.19 -15.40
C SER A 290 21.59 5.22 -16.21
#